data_AF-A0A4Z2J5N9-F1
#
_entry.id   AF-A0A4Z2J5N9-F1
#
_cell.length_a   1.000
_cell.length_b   1.000
_cell.length_c   1.000
_cell.angle_alpha   90.00
_cell.angle_beta   90.00
_cell.angle_gamma   90.00
#
_symmetry.space_group_name_H-M   'P 1'
#
loop_
_entity.id
_entity.type
_entity.pdbx_description
1 polymer ?
#
loop_
_entity_poly.entity_id
_entity_poly.type
_entity_poly.pdbx_seq_one_letter_code
_entity_poly.pdbx_strand_id
1 'polypeptide(L)'
;MDAINSEEGTQIGGTDDGSDRRAQKEVVRFHTGWRPSRPFPMDMAGFAVSLKLVLANPEACFDGDAPTGFLESSFLQGLVTMDELEPKADNCSKVLVWHTRTEKPKMKREEALQAQGLGSDRGVEV
;
A
#
# COMPACT_ATOMS: atom_id res chain seq x y z
N MET A 1 -3.28 -3.83 -20.42
CA MET A 1 -2.26 -2.90 -19.90
C MET A 1 -3.01 -1.88 -19.07
N ASP A 2 -2.91 -1.99 -17.75
CA ASP A 2 -3.10 -0.90 -16.79
C ASP A 2 -2.35 -1.34 -15.53
N ALA A 3 -1.03 -1.47 -15.68
CA ALA A 3 -0.14 -1.35 -14.54
C ALA A 3 -0.25 0.12 -14.14
N ILE A 4 -0.92 0.39 -13.03
CA ILE A 4 -0.76 1.66 -12.34
C ILE A 4 0.73 1.69 -11.98
N ASN A 5 1.52 2.41 -12.77
CA ASN A 5 2.88 2.80 -12.43
C ASN A 5 2.81 3.79 -11.26
N SER A 6 2.32 3.34 -10.10
CA SER A 6 2.48 4.07 -8.85
C SER A 6 3.86 3.71 -8.32
N GLU A 7 4.88 4.35 -8.88
CA GLU A 7 6.10 4.64 -8.11
C GLU A 7 5.71 5.63 -7.01
N GLU A 8 4.95 5.14 -6.03
CA GLU A 8 4.62 5.87 -4.81
C GLU A 8 5.73 5.62 -3.82
N GLY A 9 6.40 6.68 -3.39
CA GLY A 9 7.54 6.63 -2.48
C GLY A 9 7.45 7.72 -1.43
N THR A 10 8.07 7.51 -0.28
CA THR A 10 8.14 8.51 0.78
C THR A 10 9.47 9.27 0.67
N GLN A 11 9.42 10.60 0.78
CA GLN A 11 10.60 11.44 0.75
C GLN A 11 10.89 11.97 2.14
N ILE A 12 12.07 11.57 2.63
CA ILE A 12 12.62 11.93 3.92
C ILE A 12 13.40 13.26 3.84
N GLY A 13 13.25 14.10 4.85
CA GLY A 13 14.02 15.33 5.02
C GLY A 13 14.89 15.28 6.27
N GLY A 14 16.01 15.97 6.24
CA GLY A 14 16.90 16.16 7.39
C GLY A 14 18.08 17.04 7.01
N THR A 15 18.42 18.00 7.88
CA THR A 15 19.69 18.72 7.79
C THR A 15 20.82 17.77 8.17
N ASP A 16 21.69 17.45 7.22
CA ASP A 16 22.89 16.66 7.49
C ASP A 16 23.87 17.51 8.33
N ASP A 17 23.76 17.45 9.67
CA ASP A 17 24.72 18.08 10.58
C ASP A 17 25.98 17.22 10.81
N GLY A 18 26.08 16.08 10.13
CA GLY A 18 27.25 15.20 10.12
C GLY A 18 27.52 14.46 11.44
N SER A 19 26.65 14.54 12.45
CA SER A 19 26.98 14.06 13.80
C SER A 19 26.38 12.69 14.19
N ASP A 20 25.29 12.23 13.58
CA ASP A 20 24.68 10.94 13.97
C ASP A 20 24.07 10.14 12.81
N ARG A 21 24.62 8.95 12.54
CA ARG A 21 24.08 7.96 11.59
C ARG A 21 22.79 7.28 12.09
N ARG A 22 22.37 7.52 13.33
CA ARG A 22 21.12 7.02 13.92
C ARG A 22 20.03 8.08 14.04
N ALA A 23 20.27 9.31 13.59
CA ALA A 23 19.23 10.33 13.55
C ALA A 23 18.10 9.86 12.62
N GLN A 24 16.92 9.64 13.19
CA GLN A 24 15.72 9.35 12.39
C GLN A 24 15.37 10.61 11.61
N LYS A 25 15.31 10.48 10.29
CA LYS A 25 14.89 11.56 9.40
C LYS A 25 13.36 11.64 9.43
N GLU A 26 12.81 12.83 9.28
CA GLU A 26 11.35 13.02 9.28
C GLU A 26 10.81 12.85 7.86
N VAL A 27 9.56 12.42 7.74
CA VAL A 27 8.85 12.42 6.45
C VAL A 27 8.45 13.85 6.12
N VAL A 28 8.98 14.41 5.03
CA VAL A 28 8.70 15.80 4.64
C VAL A 28 7.73 15.91 3.46
N ARG A 29 7.68 14.89 2.61
CA ARG A 29 6.77 14.81 1.47
C ARG A 29 6.68 13.39 0.94
N PHE A 30 5.81 13.17 -0.03
CA PHE A 30 5.70 11.92 -0.77
C PHE A 30 5.98 12.14 -2.26
N HIS A 31 6.66 11.18 -2.87
CA HIS A 31 6.77 11.03 -4.30
C HIS A 31 5.57 10.28 -4.82
N THR A 32 4.62 10.96 -5.46
CA THR A 32 3.48 10.33 -6.12
C THR A 32 3.07 11.14 -7.34
N GLY A 33 2.73 10.46 -8.44
CA GLY A 33 2.15 11.07 -9.63
C GLY A 33 0.63 11.14 -9.61
N TRP A 34 -0.03 10.34 -8.77
CA TRP A 34 -1.48 10.15 -8.80
C TRP A 34 -2.14 10.65 -7.52
N ARG A 35 -3.05 11.63 -7.68
CA ARG A 35 -3.76 12.32 -6.60
C ARG A 35 -2.82 12.73 -5.44
N PRO A 36 -1.87 13.66 -5.69
CA PRO A 36 -0.93 14.11 -4.66
C PRO A 36 -1.60 14.90 -3.53
N SER A 37 -2.87 15.31 -3.69
CA SER A 37 -3.66 15.98 -2.66
C SER A 37 -4.17 15.03 -1.57
N ARG A 38 -3.91 13.72 -1.67
CA ARG A 38 -4.21 12.77 -0.61
C ARG A 38 -3.35 13.10 0.62
N PRO A 39 -3.91 13.11 1.83
CA PRO A 39 -3.12 13.40 3.03
C PRO A 39 -2.05 12.35 3.32
N PHE A 40 -2.34 11.08 2.98
CA PHE A 40 -1.36 10.00 2.97
C PHE A 40 -1.36 9.36 1.57
N PRO A 41 -0.58 9.91 0.61
CA PRO A 41 -0.49 9.39 -0.75
C PRO A 41 0.47 8.19 -0.81
N MET A 42 0.09 7.11 -0.14
CA MET A 42 0.83 5.85 -0.09
C MET A 42 -0.13 4.67 -0.21
N ASP A 43 0.39 3.53 -0.65
CA ASP A 43 -0.36 2.29 -0.80
C ASP A 43 -0.53 1.53 0.54
N MET A 44 -1.56 0.69 0.62
CA MET A 44 -1.85 -0.18 1.76
C MET A 44 -0.64 -1.01 2.23
N ALA A 45 0.19 -1.50 1.31
CA ALA A 45 1.37 -2.29 1.64
C ALA A 45 2.57 -1.45 2.14
N GLY A 46 2.46 -0.11 2.06
CA GLY A 46 3.54 0.83 2.37
C GLY A 46 3.67 1.22 3.84
N PHE A 47 2.72 0.84 4.71
CA PHE A 47 2.74 1.18 6.13
C PHE A 47 2.46 -0.01 7.04
N ALA A 48 2.81 0.17 8.32
CA ALA A 48 2.40 -0.72 9.40
C ALA A 48 2.01 0.15 10.61
N VAL A 49 1.04 -0.32 11.39
CA VAL A 49 0.54 0.40 12.57
C VAL A 49 0.77 -0.43 13.82
N SER A 50 1.24 0.22 14.88
CA SER A 50 1.36 -0.41 16.20
C SER A 50 -0.01 -0.84 16.73
N LEU A 51 -0.13 -2.08 17.20
CA LEU A 51 -1.38 -2.58 17.80
C LEU A 51 -1.86 -1.70 18.95
N LYS A 52 -0.95 -1.15 19.76
CA LYS A 52 -1.32 -0.24 20.87
C LYS A 52 -2.02 1.02 20.36
N LEU A 53 -1.61 1.55 19.21
CA LEU A 53 -2.19 2.74 18.63
C LEU A 53 -3.60 2.46 18.08
N VAL A 54 -3.79 1.31 17.44
CA VAL A 54 -5.11 0.86 16.99
C VAL A 54 -6.06 0.70 18.18
N LEU A 55 -5.62 0.04 19.26
CA LEU A 55 -6.45 -0.14 20.46
C LEU A 55 -6.76 1.17 21.19
N ALA A 56 -5.89 2.17 21.09
CA ALA A 56 -6.11 3.50 21.67
C ALA A 56 -7.09 4.35 20.86
N ASN A 57 -7.31 4.04 19.57
CA ASN A 57 -8.17 4.78 18.65
C ASN A 57 -9.23 3.85 18.07
N PRO A 58 -10.23 3.42 18.86
CA PRO A 58 -11.23 2.43 18.44
C PRO A 58 -12.12 2.88 17.27
N GLU A 59 -12.24 4.19 17.06
CA GLU A 59 -13.02 4.77 15.96
C GLU A 59 -12.23 4.82 14.64
N ALA A 60 -10.91 4.58 14.66
CA ALA A 60 -10.09 4.59 13.46
C ALA A 60 -10.40 3.35 12.61
N CYS A 61 -11.11 3.56 11.50
CA CYS A 61 -11.52 2.51 10.59
C CYS A 61 -11.29 2.92 9.13
N PHE A 62 -11.28 1.93 8.25
CA PHE A 62 -11.33 2.18 6.82
C PHE A 62 -12.73 2.61 6.42
N ASP A 63 -12.87 3.82 5.89
CA ASP A 63 -14.13 4.30 5.34
C ASP A 63 -14.42 3.64 3.98
N GLY A 64 -15.47 2.82 3.93
CA GLY A 64 -15.89 2.11 2.72
C GLY A 64 -16.51 3.04 1.65
N ASP A 65 -16.96 4.22 2.04
CA ASP A 65 -17.49 5.26 1.14
C ASP A 65 -16.40 6.25 0.68
N ALA A 66 -15.15 6.04 1.13
CA ALA A 66 -14.04 6.89 0.75
C ALA A 66 -13.84 6.90 -0.78
N PRO A 67 -13.52 8.07 -1.37
CA PRO A 67 -13.21 8.15 -2.79
C PRO A 67 -12.06 7.23 -3.18
N THR A 68 -12.03 6.81 -4.44
CA THR A 68 -10.95 5.96 -4.97
C THR A 68 -9.58 6.55 -4.66
N GLY A 69 -8.75 5.75 -3.98
CA GLY A 69 -7.40 6.10 -3.54
C GLY A 69 -7.28 6.77 -2.18
N PHE A 70 -8.40 7.06 -1.49
CA PHE A 70 -8.40 7.70 -0.17
C PHE A 70 -8.60 6.71 0.98
N LEU A 71 -8.69 5.42 0.71
CA LEU A 71 -8.94 4.39 1.71
C LEU A 71 -7.84 4.35 2.78
N GLU A 72 -6.58 4.44 2.36
CA GLU A 72 -5.43 4.49 3.27
C GLU A 72 -5.45 5.78 4.10
N SER A 73 -5.80 6.89 3.46
CA SER A 73 -5.88 8.19 4.12
C SER A 73 -7.02 8.25 5.15
N SER A 74 -8.18 7.64 4.89
CA SER A 74 -9.32 7.66 5.82
C SER A 74 -8.99 6.95 7.13
N PHE A 75 -8.18 5.89 7.06
CA PHE A 75 -7.71 5.18 8.24
C PHE A 75 -6.57 5.92 8.96
N LEU A 76 -5.50 6.31 8.25
CA LEU A 76 -4.31 6.89 8.86
C LEU A 76 -4.56 8.25 9.53
N GLN A 77 -5.49 9.05 8.99
CA GLN A 77 -5.90 10.31 9.60
C GLN A 77 -6.52 10.16 10.99
N GLY A 78 -7.12 9.00 11.28
CA GLY A 78 -7.67 8.69 12.61
C GLY A 78 -6.62 8.24 13.62
N LEU A 79 -5.35 8.10 13.20
CA LEU A 79 -4.29 7.49 14.00
C LEU A 79 -3.09 8.39 14.22
N VAL A 80 -2.61 9.06 13.16
CA VAL A 80 -1.33 9.78 13.17
C VAL A 80 -1.37 11.02 12.28
N THR A 81 -0.43 11.94 12.52
CA THR A 81 -0.07 13.00 11.59
C THR A 81 1.18 12.64 10.77
N MET A 82 1.51 13.44 9.74
CA MET A 82 2.63 13.14 8.83
C MET A 82 3.99 13.17 9.54
N ASP A 83 4.16 14.02 10.54
CA ASP A 83 5.36 14.17 11.38
C ASP A 83 5.57 12.99 12.34
N GLU A 84 4.53 12.23 12.65
CA GLU A 84 4.60 11.04 13.50
C GLU A 84 4.98 9.77 12.70
N LEU A 85 5.15 9.88 11.38
CA LEU A 85 5.54 8.75 10.54
C LEU A 85 7.01 8.38 10.76
N GLU A 86 7.26 7.11 11.08
CA GLU A 86 8.60 6.56 11.23
C GLU A 86 9.13 5.96 9.91
N PRO A 87 10.10 6.58 9.20
CA PRO A 87 10.61 6.01 7.98
C PRO A 87 11.41 4.73 8.25
N LYS A 88 11.10 3.68 7.47
CA LYS A 88 11.82 2.39 7.49
C LYS A 88 12.53 2.18 6.15
N ALA A 89 13.00 0.96 5.89
CA ALA A 89 13.67 0.59 4.64
C ALA A 89 14.86 1.51 4.28
N ASP A 90 15.76 1.73 5.26
CA ASP A 90 16.94 2.59 5.10
C ASP A 90 16.56 4.03 4.69
N ASN A 91 15.73 4.66 5.54
CA ASN A 91 15.11 5.96 5.30
C ASN A 91 14.43 6.07 3.93
N CYS A 92 13.57 5.09 3.61
CA CYS A 92 12.80 5.02 2.37
C CYS A 92 13.64 4.99 1.08
N SER A 93 14.93 4.61 1.17
CA SER A 93 15.81 4.46 -0.01
C SER A 93 15.75 3.07 -0.65
N LYS A 94 15.15 2.08 0.02
CA LYS A 94 15.02 0.69 -0.46
C LYS A 94 13.56 0.32 -0.68
N VAL A 95 13.29 -0.36 -1.80
CA VAL A 95 11.99 -0.98 -2.08
C VAL A 95 12.02 -2.42 -1.56
N LEU A 96 11.18 -2.73 -0.58
CA LEU A 96 11.09 -4.05 0.06
C LEU A 96 9.75 -4.77 -0.19
N VAL A 97 8.83 -4.12 -0.89
CA VAL A 97 7.49 -4.64 -1.20
C VAL A 97 7.07 -4.23 -2.61
N TRP A 98 6.30 -5.08 -3.30
CA TRP A 98 5.82 -4.84 -4.65
C TRP A 98 4.32 -5.07 -4.75
N HIS A 99 3.60 -4.12 -5.34
CA HIS A 99 2.17 -4.22 -5.60
C HIS A 99 1.90 -5.02 -6.91
N THR A 100 2.16 -6.32 -6.90
CA THR A 100 1.91 -7.18 -8.07
C THR A 100 0.44 -7.53 -8.21
N ARG A 101 -0.04 -7.72 -9.46
CA ARG A 101 -1.39 -8.22 -9.75
C ARG A 101 -1.29 -9.46 -10.64
N THR A 102 -2.11 -10.46 -10.34
CA THR A 102 -2.25 -11.65 -11.18
C THR A 102 -3.13 -11.35 -12.38
N GLU A 103 -2.74 -11.80 -13.56
CA GLU A 103 -3.58 -11.72 -14.74
C GLU A 103 -4.77 -12.68 -14.64
N LYS A 104 -5.92 -12.29 -15.20
CA LYS A 104 -7.08 -13.19 -15.27
C LYS A 104 -6.73 -14.40 -16.15
N PRO A 105 -6.88 -15.65 -15.66
CA PRO A 105 -6.55 -16.83 -16.44
C PRO A 105 -7.47 -16.94 -17.68
N LYS A 106 -6.92 -17.50 -18.75
CA LYS A 106 -7.64 -17.69 -20.02
C LYS A 106 -8.46 -18.98 -19.97
N MET A 107 -9.76 -18.86 -19.73
CA MET A 107 -10.65 -20.01 -19.51
C MET A 107 -11.29 -20.61 -20.77
N LYS A 108 -11.05 -20.05 -21.96
CA LYS A 108 -11.72 -20.49 -23.22
C LYS A 108 -11.63 -21.99 -23.51
N ARG A 109 -10.51 -22.63 -23.18
CA ARG A 109 -10.34 -24.08 -23.39
C ARG A 109 -11.13 -24.90 -22.38
N GLU A 110 -11.12 -24.49 -21.12
CA GLU A 110 -11.89 -25.12 -20.05
C GLU A 110 -13.39 -25.03 -20.34
N GLU A 111 -13.87 -23.87 -20.81
CA GLU A 111 -15.27 -23.68 -21.24
C GLU A 111 -15.66 -24.67 -22.36
N ALA A 112 -14.78 -24.86 -23.36
CA ALA A 112 -15.02 -25.80 -24.46
C ALA A 112 -15.00 -27.27 -24.00
N LEU A 113 -14.18 -27.61 -23.01
CA LEU A 113 -14.12 -28.95 -22.41
C LEU A 113 -15.36 -29.23 -21.54
N GLN A 114 -15.81 -28.24 -20.76
CA GLN A 114 -17.05 -28.34 -19.98
C GLN A 114 -18.27 -28.59 -20.87
N ALA A 115 -18.38 -27.90 -22.02
CA ALA A 115 -19.46 -28.11 -22.98
C ALA A 115 -19.50 -29.54 -23.57
N GLN A 116 -18.37 -30.25 -23.56
CA GLN A 116 -18.24 -31.64 -24.02
C GLN A 116 -18.38 -32.66 -22.88
N GLY A 117 -18.59 -32.23 -21.64
CA GLY A 117 -18.58 -33.11 -20.47
C GLY A 117 -17.20 -33.61 -20.04
N LEU A 118 -16.13 -33.01 -20.58
CA LEU A 118 -14.72 -33.34 -20.32
C LEU A 118 -13.99 -32.24 -19.53
N GLY A 119 -14.74 -31.43 -18.78
CA GLY A 119 -14.19 -30.35 -17.95
C GLY A 119 -13.23 -30.86 -16.88
N SER A 120 -12.46 -29.95 -16.30
CA SER A 120 -11.54 -30.26 -15.21
C SER A 120 -12.28 -30.86 -14.00
N ASP A 121 -11.63 -31.78 -13.29
CA ASP A 121 -12.22 -32.46 -12.12
C ASP A 121 -12.50 -31.48 -10.98
N ARG A 122 -13.76 -31.40 -10.55
CA ARG A 122 -14.20 -30.53 -9.45
C ARG A 122 -13.77 -31.02 -8.06
N GLY A 123 -13.31 -32.27 -7.96
CA GLY A 123 -12.71 -32.82 -6.74
C GLY A 123 -11.25 -32.40 -6.52
N VAL A 124 -10.63 -31.72 -7.48
CA VAL A 124 -9.26 -31.23 -7.41
C VAL A 124 -9.27 -29.70 -7.26
N GLU A 125 -8.68 -29.20 -6.17
CA GLU A 125 -8.51 -27.77 -5.91
C GLU A 125 -7.42 -27.17 -6.82
N VAL A 126 -7.67 -25.96 -7.32
CA VAL A 126 -6.78 -25.19 -8.22
C VAL A 126 -6.58 -23.78 -7.68
#